data_AF-A0A2N6EBX5-F1
#
_entry.id   AF-A0A2N6EBX5-F1
#
_cell.length_a   1.000
_cell.length_b   1.000
_cell.length_c   1.000
_cell.angle_alpha   90.00
_cell.angle_beta   90.00
_cell.angle_gamma   90.00
#
_symmetry.space_group_name_H-M   'P 1'
#
loop_
_entity.id
_entity.type
_entity.pdbx_description
1 polymer ?
#
loop_
_entity_poly.entity_id
_entity_poly.type
_entity_poly.pdbx_seq_one_letter_code
_entity_poly.pdbx_strand_id
1 'polypeptide(L)'
;MIIILIRGQSEIIPYKHKERVNIDIIVGDRKFIAGVRYQDWTDDIKICQDLVDKEGNEFRLVDILKIYGITYNYSIRLKTEGNRLAILGKV
;
A
#
# COMPACT_ATOMS: atom_id res chain seq x y z
N MET A 1 -14.00 2.37 1.03
CA MET A 1 -12.60 2.67 1.30
C MET A 1 -11.90 1.38 1.68
N ILE A 2 -10.96 0.91 0.87
CA ILE A 2 -10.09 -0.21 1.23
C ILE A 2 -8.93 0.40 2.02
N ILE A 3 -8.82 0.07 3.31
CA ILE A 3 -7.68 0.49 4.14
C ILE A 3 -6.75 -0.69 4.25
N ILE A 4 -5.52 -0.53 3.77
CA ILE A 4 -4.46 -1.49 3.99
C ILE A 4 -3.72 -1.05 5.24
N LEU A 5 -3.86 -1.85 6.30
CA LEU A 5 -3.20 -1.65 7.59
C LEU A 5 -2.03 -2.63 7.70
N ILE A 6 -0.85 -2.12 8.01
CA ILE A 6 0.34 -2.94 8.24
C ILE A 6 0.71 -2.80 9.71
N ARG A 7 0.57 -3.90 10.46
CA ARG A 7 0.99 -3.94 11.87
C ARG A 7 2.51 -3.93 11.95
N GLY A 8 3.04 -3.07 12.81
CA GLY A 8 4.45 -2.74 12.96
C GLY A 8 5.41 -3.93 13.05
N GLN A 9 5.89 -4.40 11.91
CA GLN A 9 7.26 -4.90 11.78
C GLN A 9 8.09 -3.76 11.20
N SER A 10 8.72 -3.02 12.12
CA SER A 10 9.46 -1.77 11.87
C SER A 10 10.66 -1.90 10.93
N GLU A 11 11.02 -3.12 10.53
CA GLU A 11 12.23 -3.36 9.74
C GLU A 11 12.00 -3.32 8.22
N ILE A 12 10.75 -3.37 7.73
CA ILE A 12 10.51 -3.72 6.31
C ILE A 12 9.70 -2.72 5.48
N ILE A 13 9.10 -1.70 6.11
CA ILE A 13 8.45 -0.60 5.37
C ILE A 13 9.04 0.69 5.89
N PRO A 14 9.68 1.51 5.04
CA PRO A 14 10.21 2.79 5.48
C PRO A 14 9.02 3.72 5.76
N TYR A 15 8.73 3.93 7.04
CA TYR A 15 7.80 4.95 7.50
C TYR A 15 8.54 5.94 8.37
N LYS A 16 8.00 7.16 8.41
CA LYS A 16 8.43 8.18 9.34
C LYS A 16 7.22 8.73 10.07
N HIS A 17 7.40 9.05 11.34
CA HIS A 17 6.34 9.61 12.17
C HIS A 17 5.87 10.94 11.57
N LYS A 18 4.56 11.05 11.28
CA LYS A 18 3.91 12.25 10.69
C LYS A 18 4.41 12.68 9.32
N GLU A 19 5.28 11.91 8.68
CA GLU A 19 5.77 12.15 7.33
C GLU A 19 5.19 11.11 6.38
N ARG A 20 4.86 11.57 5.16
CA ARG A 20 4.55 10.69 4.05
C ARG A 20 5.87 10.23 3.44
N VAL A 21 6.09 8.92 3.44
CA VAL A 21 7.23 8.31 2.75
C VAL A 21 6.73 7.64 1.49
N ASN A 22 7.33 7.93 0.34
CA ASN A 22 6.97 7.28 -0.91
C ASN A 22 7.72 5.95 -1.04
N ILE A 23 6.99 4.88 -1.34
CA ILE A 23 7.54 3.54 -1.54
C ILE A 23 7.04 2.93 -2.84
N ASP A 24 7.84 2.03 -3.40
CA ASP A 24 7.41 1.17 -4.50
C ASP A 24 6.40 0.14 -3.99
N ILE A 25 5.25 0.07 -4.64
CA ILE A 25 4.25 -0.96 -4.43
C ILE A 25 4.03 -1.78 -5.71
N ILE A 26 3.72 -3.05 -5.54
CA ILE A 26 3.36 -3.96 -6.63
C ILE A 26 1.95 -4.46 -6.36
N VAL A 27 1.06 -4.27 -7.34
CA VAL A 27 -0.30 -4.81 -7.32
C VAL A 27 -0.49 -5.65 -8.56
N GLY A 28 -0.62 -6.96 -8.38
CA GLY A 28 -0.56 -7.92 -9.48
C GLY A 28 0.78 -7.82 -10.22
N ASP A 29 0.73 -7.46 -11.49
CA ASP A 29 1.86 -7.27 -12.40
C ASP A 29 2.29 -5.80 -12.57
N ARG A 30 1.57 -4.86 -11.95
CA ARG A 30 1.79 -3.42 -12.10
C ARG A 30 2.56 -2.82 -10.93
N LYS A 31 3.42 -1.85 -11.22
CA LYS A 31 4.25 -1.12 -10.24
C LYS A 31 3.77 0.31 -10.08
N PHE A 32 3.68 0.78 -8.85
CA PHE A 32 3.30 2.14 -8.52
C PHE A 32 4.17 2.68 -7.39
N ILE A 33 4.15 3.99 -7.23
CA ILE A 33 4.67 4.71 -6.08
C ILE A 33 3.47 5.07 -5.20
N ALA A 34 3.51 4.70 -3.93
CA ALA A 34 2.48 5.02 -2.95
C ALA A 34 3.08 5.75 -1.76
N GLY A 35 2.34 6.71 -1.21
CA GLY A 35 2.67 7.25 0.11
C GLY A 35 2.33 6.24 1.21
N VAL A 36 3.20 6.09 2.19
CA VAL A 36 2.89 5.46 3.48
C VAL A 36 3.04 6.45 4.60
N ARG A 37 2.15 6.35 5.60
CA ARG A 37 2.18 7.20 6.80
C ARG A 37 1.82 6.42 8.05
N TYR A 38 2.49 6.74 9.14
CA TYR A 38 2.11 6.32 10.49
C TYR A 38 1.17 7.35 11.12
N GLN A 39 0.17 6.92 11.89
CA GLN A 39 -0.75 7.81 12.61
C GLN A 39 -0.75 7.50 14.11
N ASP A 40 -0.68 8.55 14.94
CA ASP A 40 -0.48 8.49 16.39
C ASP A 40 -1.49 7.63 17.17
N TRP A 41 -2.68 7.38 16.62
CA TRP A 41 -3.77 6.68 17.31
C TRP A 41 -3.81 5.15 17.06
N THR A 42 -2.92 4.62 16.22
CA THR A 42 -2.89 3.19 15.84
C THR A 42 -1.45 2.74 15.60
N ASP A 43 -1.09 1.52 16.02
CA ASP A 43 0.18 0.88 15.66
C ASP A 43 0.25 0.44 14.18
N ASP A 44 -0.65 0.97 13.35
CA ASP A 44 -0.82 0.60 11.95
C ASP A 44 -0.19 1.63 11.02
N ILE A 45 0.57 1.16 10.05
CA ILE A 45 1.02 1.94 8.89
C ILE A 45 -0.10 1.95 7.85
N LYS A 46 -0.44 3.13 7.32
CA LYS A 46 -1.45 3.30 6.27
C LYS A 46 -0.79 3.57 4.92
N ILE A 47 -1.24 2.84 3.89
CA ILE A 47 -0.96 3.19 2.49
C ILE A 47 -1.98 4.23 2.03
N CYS A 48 -1.48 5.34 1.48
CA CYS A 48 -2.28 6.39 0.88
C CYS A 48 -3.02 5.88 -0.37
N GLN A 49 -4.16 6.49 -0.67
CA GLN A 49 -5.04 6.03 -1.76
C GLN A 49 -4.55 6.48 -3.14
N ASP A 50 -3.72 7.51 -3.19
CA ASP A 50 -3.14 8.07 -4.39
C ASP A 50 -1.84 7.34 -4.75
N LEU A 51 -1.83 6.81 -5.97
CA LEU A 51 -0.75 6.07 -6.58
C LEU A 51 -0.25 6.83 -7.80
N VAL A 52 1.04 6.72 -8.08
CA VAL A 52 1.64 7.27 -9.30
C VAL A 52 2.42 6.16 -10.00
N ASP A 53 2.28 6.00 -11.31
CA ASP A 53 3.14 5.07 -12.06
C ASP A 53 4.49 5.71 -12.43
N LYS A 54 5.32 4.99 -13.19
CA LYS A 54 6.63 5.49 -13.62
C LYS A 54 6.56 6.62 -14.65
N GLU A 55 5.42 6.77 -15.32
CA GLU A 55 5.19 7.80 -16.34
C GLU A 55 4.61 9.08 -15.71
N GLY A 56 4.26 9.04 -14.42
CA GLY A 56 3.66 10.15 -13.70
C GLY A 56 2.13 10.16 -13.75
N ASN A 57 1.50 9.10 -14.26
CA ASN A 57 0.05 9.00 -14.28
C ASN A 57 -0.48 8.69 -12.88
N GLU A 58 -1.54 9.40 -12.48
CA GLU A 58 -2.17 9.23 -11.17
C GLU A 58 -3.28 8.17 -11.21
N PHE A 59 -3.31 7.33 -10.18
CA PHE A 59 -4.32 6.29 -9.99
C PHE A 59 -4.80 6.28 -8.55
N ARG A 60 -5.98 5.68 -8.36
CA ARG A 60 -6.48 5.36 -7.02
C ARG A 60 -6.23 3.89 -6.70
N LEU A 61 -5.62 3.62 -5.55
CA LEU A 61 -5.37 2.28 -5.03
C LEU A 61 -6.64 1.42 -5.04
N VAL A 62 -7.76 1.96 -4.58
CA VAL A 62 -9.04 1.24 -4.58
C VAL A 62 -9.48 0.79 -5.98
N ASP A 63 -9.19 1.57 -7.02
CA ASP A 63 -9.61 1.22 -8.38
C ASP A 63 -8.65 0.20 -9.01
N ILE A 64 -7.35 0.30 -8.71
CA ILE A 64 -6.39 -0.75 -9.07
C ILE A 64 -6.75 -2.07 -8.40
N LEU A 65 -7.06 -2.07 -7.11
CA LEU A 65 -7.44 -3.29 -6.38
C LEU A 65 -8.71 -3.94 -6.94
N LYS A 66 -9.71 -3.15 -7.36
CA LYS A 66 -10.92 -3.68 -8.02
C LYS A 66 -10.61 -4.41 -9.33
N ILE A 67 -9.63 -3.94 -10.12
CA ILE A 67 -9.21 -4.62 -11.37
C ILE A 67 -8.76 -6.05 -11.06
N TYR A 68 -8.12 -6.26 -9.91
CA TYR A 68 -7.68 -7.58 -9.44
C TYR A 68 -8.72 -8.30 -8.57
N GLY A 69 -10.00 -7.90 -8.63
CA GLY A 69 -11.11 -8.54 -7.91
C GLY A 69 -11.14 -8.28 -6.40
N ILE A 70 -10.26 -7.42 -5.87
CA ILE A 70 -10.20 -7.11 -4.44
C ILE A 70 -11.26 -6.05 -4.14
N THR A 71 -12.32 -6.45 -3.45
CA THR A 71 -13.44 -5.57 -3.07
C THR A 71 -13.54 -5.45 -1.54
N TYR A 72 -14.65 -4.91 -1.05
CA TYR A 72 -14.86 -4.74 0.40
C TYR A 72 -14.88 -6.10 1.12
N ASN A 73 -14.40 -6.13 2.37
CA ASN A 73 -14.32 -7.31 3.25
C ASN A 73 -13.26 -8.38 2.88
N TYR A 74 -12.37 -8.12 1.92
CA TYR A 74 -11.24 -9.00 1.66
C TYR A 74 -10.14 -8.84 2.71
N SER A 75 -9.59 -9.96 3.17
CA SER A 75 -8.32 -9.96 3.91
C SER A 75 -7.17 -9.81 2.91
N ILE A 76 -6.56 -8.62 2.87
CA ILE A 76 -5.40 -8.34 2.03
C ILE A 76 -4.15 -8.86 2.73
N ARG A 77 -3.36 -9.68 2.04
CA ARG A 77 -2.04 -10.09 2.51
C ARG A 77 -0.99 -9.14 1.93
N LEU A 78 -0.01 -8.82 2.76
CA LEU A 78 1.13 -8.02 2.34
C LEU A 78 2.37 -8.88 2.41
N LYS A 79 3.20 -8.77 1.37
CA LYS A 79 4.53 -9.34 1.34
C LYS A 79 5.52 -8.23 1.08
N THR A 80 6.54 -8.15 1.91
CA THR A 80 7.62 -7.19 1.76
C THR A 80 8.79 -7.84 1.04
N GLU A 81 9.41 -7.12 0.10
CA GLU A 81 10.56 -7.56 -0.68
C GLU A 81 11.57 -6.41 -0.78
N GLY A 82 12.47 -6.31 0.20
CA GLY A 82 13.37 -5.15 0.35
C GLY A 82 12.56 -3.87 0.60
N ASN A 83 12.77 -2.84 -0.22
CA ASN A 83 12.03 -1.57 -0.14
C ASN A 83 10.67 -1.59 -0.87
N ARG A 84 10.17 -2.77 -1.24
CA ARG A 84 8.92 -2.92 -2.00
C ARG A 84 7.85 -3.60 -1.17
N LEU A 85 6.62 -3.18 -1.41
CA LEU A 85 5.44 -3.80 -0.82
C LEU A 85 4.57 -4.43 -1.91
N ALA A 86 4.39 -5.75 -1.84
CA ALA A 86 3.47 -6.48 -2.71
C ALA A 86 2.12 -6.66 -2.01
N ILE A 87 1.05 -6.28 -2.69
CA ILE A 87 -0.32 -6.47 -2.25
C ILE A 87 -0.86 -7.76 -2.89
N LEU A 88 -1.14 -8.75 -2.05
CA LEU A 88 -1.67 -10.06 -2.45
C LEU A 88 -3.14 -10.15 -2.02
N GLY A 89 -4.05 -10.13 -2.99
CA GLY A 89 -5.45 -10.47 -2.75
C GLY A 89 -5.59 -11.97 -2.53
N LYS A 90 -6.35 -12.38 -1.52
CA LYS A 90 -6.83 -13.76 -1.44
C LYS A 90 -8.08 -13.86 -2.31
N VAL A 91 -7.99 -14.57 -3.44
CA VAL A 91 -9.17 -15.05 -4.17
C VAL A 91 -9.80 -16.19 -3.39
#